data_AF-A0A4R7IUJ9-F1
#
_entry.id   AF-A0A4R7IUJ9-F1
#
_cell.length_a   1.000
_cell.length_b   1.000
_cell.length_c   1.000
_cell.angle_alpha   90.00
_cell.angle_beta   90.00
_cell.angle_gamma   90.00
#
_symmetry.space_group_name_H-M   'P 1'
#
loop_
_entity.id
_entity.type
_entity.pdbx_description
1 polymer ?
#
loop_
_entity_poly.entity_id
_entity_poly.type
_entity_poly.pdbx_seq_one_letter_code
_entity_poly.pdbx_strand_id
1 'polypeptide(L)'
;MTESAWHKEIKGWGVATEISLGNRRADCQLRCGKRAEVQARPLPPAEVAGREAHADLWILDCRDAHRSQRLMVWNDSQFGTLLRWERPWQGFAVAKRPVFLNLKLDLRTGHGTFVQVNRWVFDSRQATGTGQIHTARTLRFWMRYGLPPQEHLAVAL
;
A
#
# COMPACT_ATOMS: atom_id res chain seq x y z
N MET A 1 3.06 -12.35 19.06
CA MET A 1 3.40 -12.65 17.64
C MET A 1 4.53 -11.73 17.22
N THR A 2 5.59 -12.26 16.63
CA THR A 2 6.73 -11.49 16.11
C THR A 2 6.35 -10.78 14.82
N GLU A 3 6.62 -9.49 14.75
CA GLU A 3 6.47 -8.67 13.55
C GLU A 3 7.34 -9.22 12.40
N SER A 4 6.77 -9.31 11.19
CA SER A 4 7.45 -9.91 10.04
C SER A 4 8.60 -9.03 9.53
N ALA A 5 9.62 -9.63 8.92
CA ALA A 5 10.74 -8.90 8.31
C ALA A 5 10.27 -7.89 7.25
N TRP A 6 9.23 -8.23 6.49
CA TRP A 6 8.60 -7.32 5.55
C TRP A 6 8.01 -6.08 6.24
N HIS A 7 7.26 -6.29 7.31
CA HIS A 7 6.59 -5.21 8.02
C HIS A 7 7.63 -4.22 8.60
N LYS A 8 8.72 -4.75 9.16
CA LYS A 8 9.87 -3.97 9.63
C LYS A 8 10.54 -3.18 8.51
N GLU A 9 10.77 -3.82 7.35
CA GLU A 9 11.38 -3.17 6.18
C GLU A 9 10.57 -1.95 5.72
N ILE A 10 9.26 -2.11 5.52
CA ILE A 10 8.39 -1.02 5.05
C ILE A 10 8.35 0.14 6.06
N LYS A 11 8.27 -0.16 7.36
CA LYS A 11 8.33 0.87 8.41
C LYS A 11 9.63 1.63 8.37
N GLY A 12 10.75 0.91 8.19
CA GLY A 12 12.09 1.48 8.08
C GLY A 12 12.27 2.45 6.90
N TRP A 13 11.36 2.47 5.92
CA TRP A 13 11.39 3.46 4.84
C TRP A 13 10.95 4.86 5.31
N GLY A 14 10.20 4.95 6.41
CA GLY A 14 9.84 6.22 7.04
C GLY A 14 11.03 6.96 7.66
N VAL A 15 10.79 8.18 8.14
CA VAL A 15 11.78 8.96 8.91
C VAL A 15 11.78 8.60 10.39
N ALA A 16 10.65 8.11 10.90
CA ALA A 16 10.48 7.59 12.24
C ALA A 16 9.45 6.45 12.21
N THR A 17 9.64 5.47 13.09
CA THR A 17 8.75 4.31 13.22
C THR A 17 7.98 4.39 14.52
N GLU A 18 6.81 3.76 14.56
CA GLU A 18 6.10 3.48 15.81
C GLU A 18 5.64 4.73 16.58
N ILE A 19 5.06 5.68 15.86
CA ILE A 19 4.74 7.02 16.34
C ILE A 19 3.53 6.98 17.26
N SER A 20 3.70 7.38 18.52
CA SER A 20 2.61 7.56 19.48
C SER A 20 1.77 8.80 19.15
N LEU A 21 0.45 8.64 19.15
CA LEU A 21 -0.55 9.67 18.87
C LEU A 21 -1.63 9.62 19.96
N GLY A 22 -1.33 10.18 21.12
CA GLY A 22 -2.15 9.99 22.32
C GLY A 22 -2.20 8.50 22.70
N ASN A 23 -3.39 7.92 22.72
CA ASN A 23 -3.60 6.49 22.98
C ASN A 23 -3.49 5.59 21.74
N ARG A 24 -3.06 6.15 20.60
CA ARG A 24 -2.92 5.44 19.31
C ARG A 24 -1.48 5.40 18.85
N ARG A 25 -1.22 4.62 17.80
CA ARG A 25 0.09 4.47 17.20
C ARG A 25 -0.04 4.38 15.68
N ALA A 26 0.86 5.02 14.95
CA ALA A 26 1.05 4.81 13.52
C ALA A 26 2.37 4.08 13.28
N ASP A 27 2.43 3.23 12.26
CA ASP A 27 3.58 2.37 11.99
C ASP A 27 4.81 3.15 11.57
N CYS A 28 4.66 4.18 10.72
CA CYS A 28 5.75 5.11 10.44
C CYS A 28 5.27 6.51 10.03
N GLN A 29 6.15 7.49 10.19
CA GLN A 29 5.99 8.84 9.64
C GLN A 29 6.89 9.00 8.42
N LEU A 30 6.33 9.58 7.36
CA LEU A 30 7.04 9.96 6.14
C LEU A 30 7.69 11.34 6.33
N ARG A 31 8.68 11.66 5.51
CA ARG A 31 9.38 12.95 5.55
C ARG A 31 8.46 14.17 5.42
N CYS A 32 7.37 14.03 4.66
CA CYS A 32 6.36 15.09 4.48
C CYS A 32 5.38 15.22 5.65
N GLY A 33 5.61 14.53 6.77
CA GLY A 33 4.76 14.57 7.97
C GLY A 33 3.59 13.58 7.94
N LYS A 34 3.24 13.03 6.78
CA LYS A 34 2.19 11.99 6.63
C LYS A 34 2.54 10.74 7.44
N ARG A 35 1.51 10.07 7.95
CA ARG A 35 1.60 8.82 8.73
C ARG A 35 1.09 7.65 7.90
N ALA A 36 1.84 6.57 7.89
CA ALA A 36 1.44 5.33 7.24
C ALA A 36 1.12 4.24 8.27
N GLU A 37 0.07 3.49 7.98
CA GLU A 37 -0.22 2.18 8.60
C GLU A 37 0.21 1.08 7.63
N VAL A 38 0.92 0.08 8.14
CA VAL A 38 1.48 -1.03 7.37
C VAL A 38 0.77 -2.30 7.80
N GLN A 39 0.12 -3.02 6.88
CA GLN A 39 -0.65 -4.21 7.24
C GLN A 39 -0.24 -5.44 6.46
N ALA A 40 0.14 -6.48 7.18
CA ALA A 40 0.53 -7.77 6.63
C ALA A 40 -0.62 -8.79 6.65
N ARG A 41 -1.77 -8.43 7.22
CA ARG A 41 -2.92 -9.31 7.45
C ARG A 41 -4.23 -8.54 7.31
N PRO A 42 -5.34 -9.23 7.00
CA PRO A 42 -6.65 -8.60 7.03
C PRO A 42 -6.99 -8.12 8.44
N LEU A 43 -7.69 -6.99 8.51
CA LEU A 43 -8.27 -6.44 9.73
C LEU A 43 -9.80 -6.40 9.62
N PRO A 44 -10.54 -6.46 10.73
CA PRO A 44 -11.97 -6.17 10.74
C PRO A 44 -12.27 -4.72 10.34
N PRO A 45 -13.44 -4.41 9.75
CA PRO A 45 -13.81 -3.05 9.34
C PRO A 45 -13.72 -2.01 10.46
N ALA A 46 -14.11 -2.37 11.68
CA ALA A 46 -14.05 -1.46 12.84
C ALA A 46 -12.60 -1.07 13.19
N GLU A 47 -11.65 -2.00 13.07
CA GLU A 47 -10.24 -1.71 13.34
C GLU A 47 -9.63 -0.85 12.23
N VAL A 48 -9.97 -1.14 10.97
CA VAL A 48 -9.57 -0.28 9.84
C VAL A 48 -10.09 1.13 10.06
N ALA A 49 -11.38 1.32 10.36
CA ALA A 49 -11.98 2.62 10.61
C ALA A 49 -11.32 3.36 11.80
N GLY A 50 -10.98 2.65 12.87
CA GLY A 50 -10.28 3.23 14.02
C GLY A 50 -8.88 3.74 13.67
N ARG A 51 -8.14 3.00 12.85
CA ARG A 51 -6.80 3.37 12.35
C ARG A 51 -6.85 4.46 11.28
N GLU A 52 -7.87 4.43 10.42
CA GLU A 52 -8.14 5.42 9.37
C GLU A 52 -8.18 6.86 9.89
N ALA A 53 -8.67 7.04 11.12
CA ALA A 53 -8.83 8.34 11.75
C ALA A 53 -7.51 9.06 12.02
N HIS A 54 -6.38 8.35 12.08
CA HIS A 54 -5.05 8.92 12.30
C HIS A 54 -4.01 8.50 11.26
N ALA A 55 -4.33 7.56 10.38
CA ALA A 55 -3.52 7.25 9.21
C ALA A 55 -3.75 8.30 8.10
N ASP A 56 -2.68 8.65 7.40
CA ASP A 56 -2.76 9.45 6.16
C ASP A 56 -2.69 8.56 4.91
N LEU A 57 -2.22 7.31 5.04
CA LEU A 57 -2.20 6.29 4.00
C LEU A 57 -1.99 4.86 4.56
N TRP A 58 -2.25 3.87 3.70
CA TRP A 58 -2.04 2.45 3.98
C TRP A 58 -1.01 1.81 3.06
N ILE A 59 -0.23 0.86 3.58
CA ILE A 59 0.63 -0.03 2.80
C ILE A 59 0.29 -1.48 3.15
N LEU A 60 -0.22 -2.24 2.19
CA LEU A 60 -0.75 -3.59 2.40
C LEU A 60 0.19 -4.65 1.80
N ASP A 61 0.46 -5.72 2.54
CA ASP A 61 1.20 -6.87 2.03
C ASP A 61 0.30 -7.77 1.18
N CYS A 62 0.24 -7.48 -0.12
CA CYS A 62 -0.59 -8.25 -1.06
C CYS A 62 0.22 -9.28 -1.85
N ARG A 63 1.49 -9.54 -1.48
CA ARG A 63 2.40 -10.42 -2.24
C ARG A 63 1.85 -11.83 -2.38
N ASP A 64 1.24 -12.36 -1.34
CA ASP A 64 0.64 -13.70 -1.38
C ASP A 64 -0.60 -13.75 -2.26
N ALA A 65 -1.45 -12.71 -2.20
CA ALA A 65 -2.62 -12.62 -3.07
C ALA A 65 -2.21 -12.49 -4.55
N HIS A 66 -1.17 -11.70 -4.82
CA HIS A 66 -0.64 -11.51 -6.16
C HIS A 66 0.02 -12.79 -6.70
N ARG A 67 0.88 -13.43 -5.89
CA ARG A 67 1.54 -14.71 -6.25
C ARG A 67 0.52 -15.82 -6.52
N SER A 68 -0.60 -15.85 -5.80
CA SER A 68 -1.67 -16.83 -5.99
C SER A 68 -2.70 -16.41 -7.04
N GLN A 69 -2.43 -15.36 -7.84
CA GLN A 69 -3.34 -14.80 -8.84
C GLN A 69 -4.73 -14.38 -8.34
N ARG A 70 -4.91 -14.23 -7.02
CA ARG A 70 -6.13 -13.67 -6.45
C ARG A 70 -6.16 -12.17 -6.59
N LEU A 71 -5.00 -11.51 -6.52
CA LEU A 71 -4.84 -10.11 -6.91
C LEU A 71 -4.15 -10.09 -8.28
N MET A 72 -4.88 -9.66 -9.28
CA MET A 72 -4.39 -9.46 -10.64
C MET A 72 -4.30 -7.97 -10.92
N VAL A 73 -3.23 -7.57 -11.61
CA VAL A 73 -2.96 -6.19 -12.00
C VAL A 73 -2.45 -6.21 -13.42
N TRP A 74 -3.03 -5.39 -14.29
CA TRP A 74 -2.66 -5.34 -15.70
C TRP A 74 -2.84 -3.92 -16.25
N ASN A 75 -2.16 -3.62 -17.35
CA ASN A 75 -2.38 -2.38 -18.07
C ASN A 75 -3.49 -2.58 -19.11
N ASP A 76 -4.37 -1.60 -19.18
CA ASP A 76 -5.42 -1.47 -20.16
C ASP A 76 -5.18 -0.18 -20.95
N SER A 77 -5.34 -0.23 -22.28
CA SER A 77 -5.04 0.89 -23.17
C SER A 77 -5.99 2.08 -22.99
N GLN A 78 -7.20 1.84 -22.50
CA GLN A 78 -8.22 2.87 -22.31
C GLN A 78 -8.28 3.36 -20.86
N PHE A 79 -8.06 2.46 -19.89
CA PHE A 79 -8.29 2.75 -18.47
C PHE A 79 -7.01 2.81 -17.61
N GLY A 80 -5.84 2.61 -18.21
CA GLY A 80 -4.56 2.60 -17.51
C GLY A 80 -4.37 1.32 -16.69
N THR A 81 -3.75 1.41 -15.51
CA THR A 81 -3.55 0.22 -14.66
C THR A 81 -4.86 -0.18 -13.98
N LEU A 82 -5.34 -1.38 -14.29
CA LEU A 82 -6.50 -2.02 -13.69
C LEU A 82 -6.07 -3.06 -12.65
N LEU A 83 -6.92 -3.27 -11.65
CA LEU A 83 -6.76 -4.33 -10.65
C LEU A 83 -8.07 -5.08 -10.40
N ARG A 84 -7.93 -6.38 -10.13
CA ARG A 84 -9.00 -7.25 -9.62
C ARG A 84 -8.44 -8.10 -8.49
N TRP A 85 -9.09 -8.06 -7.34
CA TRP A 85 -8.72 -8.80 -6.14
C TRP A 85 -9.85 -9.70 -5.67
N GLU A 86 -9.74 -11.01 -5.89
CA GLU A 86 -10.62 -12.03 -5.34
C GLU A 86 -10.32 -12.32 -3.86
N ARG A 87 -11.39 -12.44 -3.07
CA ARG A 87 -11.32 -12.58 -1.61
C ARG A 87 -10.40 -11.51 -1.02
N PRO A 88 -10.71 -10.22 -1.25
CA PRO A 88 -9.89 -9.12 -0.75
C PRO A 88 -10.03 -9.03 0.77
N TRP A 89 -9.18 -8.23 1.40
CA TRP A 89 -9.34 -7.92 2.81
C TRP A 89 -10.54 -6.98 3.00
N GLN A 90 -11.73 -7.55 3.21
CA GLN A 90 -13.01 -6.82 3.24
C GLN A 90 -13.06 -5.69 4.27
N GLY A 91 -12.25 -5.74 5.33
CA GLY A 91 -12.08 -4.62 6.25
C GLY A 91 -11.67 -3.31 5.58
N PHE A 92 -10.93 -3.37 4.47
CA PHE A 92 -10.46 -2.19 3.74
C PHE A 92 -11.50 -1.58 2.80
N ALA A 93 -12.69 -2.16 2.67
CA ALA A 93 -13.80 -1.54 1.94
C ALA A 93 -14.20 -0.17 2.52
N VAL A 94 -13.96 0.05 3.82
CA VAL A 94 -14.24 1.31 4.51
C VAL A 94 -13.10 2.33 4.41
N ALA A 95 -11.91 1.92 3.94
CA ALA A 95 -10.76 2.81 3.82
C ALA A 95 -11.01 3.90 2.77
N LYS A 96 -10.71 5.14 3.13
CA LYS A 96 -10.85 6.37 2.34
C LYS A 96 -9.51 7.03 2.04
N ARG A 97 -8.46 6.73 2.81
CA ARG A 97 -7.10 7.18 2.60
C ARG A 97 -6.45 6.43 1.43
N PRO A 98 -5.42 7.02 0.79
CA PRO A 98 -4.63 6.34 -0.22
C PRO A 98 -4.12 4.99 0.25
N VAL A 99 -4.17 3.99 -0.63
CA VAL A 99 -3.73 2.62 -0.35
C VAL A 99 -2.66 2.21 -1.35
N PHE A 100 -1.55 1.68 -0.86
CA PHE A 100 -0.51 1.05 -1.65
C PHE A 100 -0.55 -0.47 -1.44
N LEU A 101 -0.70 -1.24 -2.51
CA LEU A 101 -0.69 -2.70 -2.48
C LEU A 101 0.70 -3.18 -2.88
N ASN A 102 1.41 -3.88 -2.01
CA ASN A 102 2.67 -4.52 -2.35
C ASN A 102 2.43 -5.79 -3.17
N LEU A 103 2.84 -5.79 -4.43
CA LEU A 103 2.73 -6.97 -5.31
C LEU A 103 3.95 -7.88 -5.22
N LYS A 104 5.13 -7.28 -5.06
CA LYS A 104 6.42 -7.95 -5.00
C LYS A 104 7.39 -7.10 -4.20
N LEU A 105 8.14 -7.73 -3.30
CA LEU A 105 9.31 -7.12 -2.68
C LEU A 105 10.31 -8.20 -2.33
N ASP A 106 11.50 -8.08 -2.90
CA ASP A 106 12.69 -8.82 -2.47
C ASP A 106 13.46 -7.98 -1.46
N LEU A 107 13.52 -8.46 -0.22
CA LEU A 107 14.15 -7.76 0.90
C LEU A 107 15.68 -7.70 0.78
N ARG A 108 16.30 -8.57 -0.02
CA ARG A 108 17.76 -8.58 -0.21
C ARG A 108 18.21 -7.50 -1.18
N THR A 109 17.48 -7.36 -2.29
CA THR A 109 17.81 -6.39 -3.34
C THR A 109 17.08 -5.06 -3.16
N GLY A 110 16.02 -5.03 -2.36
CA GLY A 110 15.11 -3.89 -2.24
C GLY A 110 14.26 -3.66 -3.50
N HIS A 111 14.30 -4.57 -4.47
CA HIS A 111 13.49 -4.48 -5.69
C HIS A 111 12.08 -4.97 -5.44
N GLY A 112 11.11 -4.21 -5.94
CA GLY A 112 9.70 -4.53 -5.73
C GLY A 112 8.77 -3.61 -6.50
N THR A 113 7.50 -3.94 -6.48
CA THR A 113 6.43 -3.28 -7.22
C THR A 113 5.22 -3.10 -6.32
N PHE A 114 4.68 -1.89 -6.33
CA PHE A 114 3.51 -1.48 -5.57
C PHE A 114 2.47 -0.90 -6.53
N VAL A 115 1.19 -1.06 -6.20
CA VAL A 115 0.08 -0.35 -6.84
C VAL A 115 -0.43 0.71 -5.88
N GLN A 116 -0.35 1.97 -6.27
CA GLN A 116 -1.15 3.01 -5.62
C GLN A 116 -2.57 2.91 -6.16
N VAL A 117 -3.53 2.62 -5.30
CA VAL A 117 -4.95 2.53 -5.69
C VAL A 117 -5.52 3.94 -5.82
N ASN A 118 -6.01 4.28 -7.01
CA ASN A 118 -6.70 5.54 -7.28
C ASN A 118 -8.16 5.44 -6.86
N ARG A 119 -8.79 4.33 -7.25
CA ARG A 119 -10.16 4.00 -6.89
C ARG A 119 -10.31 2.49 -6.88
N TRP A 120 -11.10 1.99 -5.95
CA TRP A 120 -11.56 0.60 -5.95
C TRP A 120 -12.99 0.52 -5.45
N VAL A 121 -13.68 -0.52 -5.87
CA VAL A 121 -15.03 -0.87 -5.45
C VAL A 121 -14.98 -2.30 -4.93
N PHE A 122 -15.55 -2.49 -3.74
CA PHE A 122 -15.68 -3.81 -3.14
C PHE A 122 -17.10 -4.30 -3.37
N ASP A 123 -17.22 -5.58 -3.71
CA ASP A 123 -18.44 -6.35 -3.54
C ASP A 123 -18.20 -7.47 -2.50
N SER A 124 -19.18 -8.36 -2.32
CA SER A 124 -19.10 -9.43 -1.32
C SER A 124 -17.98 -10.45 -1.56
N ARG A 125 -17.38 -10.50 -2.75
CA ARG A 125 -16.41 -11.54 -3.16
C ARG A 125 -15.10 -10.98 -3.72
N GLN A 126 -15.12 -9.80 -4.30
CA GLN A 126 -13.99 -9.22 -5.01
C GLN A 126 -13.88 -7.70 -4.78
N ALA A 127 -12.73 -7.15 -5.09
CA ALA A 127 -12.52 -5.73 -5.29
C ALA A 127 -11.99 -5.48 -6.69
N THR A 128 -12.52 -4.50 -7.40
CA THR A 128 -12.02 -4.05 -8.70
C THR A 128 -11.62 -2.59 -8.60
N GLY A 129 -10.62 -2.17 -9.38
CA GLY A 129 -10.15 -0.80 -9.27
C GLY A 129 -9.15 -0.39 -10.34
N THR A 130 -8.67 0.83 -10.18
CA THR A 130 -7.62 1.42 -11.00
C THR A 130 -6.50 1.95 -10.11
N GLY A 131 -5.31 2.12 -10.68
CA GLY A 131 -4.17 2.60 -9.92
C GLY A 131 -3.01 3.06 -10.77
N GLN A 132 -1.87 3.22 -10.11
CA GLN A 132 -0.58 3.50 -10.73
C GLN A 132 0.49 2.55 -10.16
N ILE A 133 1.36 2.06 -11.02
CA ILE A 133 2.49 1.21 -10.63
C ILE A 133 3.65 2.07 -10.16
N HIS A 134 4.19 1.71 -8.99
CA HIS A 134 5.39 2.29 -8.42
C HIS A 134 6.43 1.21 -8.15
N THR A 135 7.70 1.56 -8.31
CA THR A 135 8.78 0.69 -7.83
C THR A 135 8.95 0.86 -6.32
N ALA A 136 9.46 -0.17 -5.65
CA ALA A 136 9.86 -0.09 -4.24
C ALA A 136 10.86 1.04 -3.99
N ARG A 137 11.79 1.26 -4.93
CA ARG A 137 12.76 2.37 -4.87
C ARG A 137 12.04 3.72 -4.86
N THR A 138 11.11 3.94 -5.78
CA THR A 138 10.34 5.18 -5.86
C THR A 138 9.58 5.45 -4.56
N LEU A 139 8.86 4.42 -4.05
CA LEU A 139 8.07 4.55 -2.83
C LEU A 139 8.96 4.81 -1.60
N ARG A 140 10.09 4.10 -1.48
CA ARG A 140 11.08 4.30 -0.42
C ARG A 140 11.67 5.71 -0.45
N PHE A 141 12.02 6.23 -1.63
CA PHE A 141 12.56 7.59 -1.76
C PHE A 141 11.52 8.63 -1.37
N TRP A 142 10.27 8.45 -1.79
CA TRP A 142 9.18 9.32 -1.37
C TRP A 142 8.96 9.31 0.13
N MET A 143 8.89 8.13 0.75
CA MET A 143 8.68 8.01 2.20
C MET A 143 9.82 8.65 2.99
N ARG A 144 11.07 8.42 2.56
CA ARG A 144 12.27 8.85 3.31
C ARG A 144 12.66 10.30 3.07
N TYR A 145 12.46 10.81 1.86
CA TYR A 145 12.98 12.10 1.42
C TYR A 145 11.89 13.08 0.96
N GLY A 146 10.63 12.65 0.87
CA GLY A 146 9.52 13.51 0.46
C GLY A 146 9.49 13.81 -1.04
N LEU A 147 10.35 13.16 -1.83
CA LEU A 147 10.39 13.30 -3.28
C LEU A 147 9.20 12.56 -3.88
N PRO A 148 8.20 13.24 -4.46
CA PRO A 148 7.04 12.55 -5.01
C PRO A 148 7.49 11.54 -6.07
N PRO A 149 6.75 10.44 -6.25
CA PRO A 149 6.94 9.59 -7.41
C PRO A 149 6.92 10.47 -8.66
N GLN A 150 8.02 10.52 -9.40
CA GLN A 150 8.02 11.19 -10.69
C GLN A 150 6.99 10.44 -11.54
N GLU A 151 5.88 11.10 -11.88
CA GLU A 151 5.04 10.62 -12.97
C GLU A 151 5.96 10.54 -14.17
N HIS A 152 6.29 9.32 -14.60
CA HIS A 152 7.04 9.14 -15.83
C HIS A 152 6.19 9.76 -16.93
N LEU A 153 6.60 10.93 -17.42
CA LEU A 153 6.35 11.35 -18.78
C LEU A 153 6.64 10.13 -19.65
N ALA A 154 5.60 9.63 -20.29
CA ALA A 154 5.72 8.56 -21.26
C ALA A 154 6.80 8.97 -22.26
N VAL A 155 7.95 8.29 -22.21
CA VAL A 155 8.88 8.34 -23.32
C VAL A 155 8.22 7.50 -24.40
N ALA A 156 7.57 8.19 -25.33
CA ALA A 156 7.25 7.61 -26.62
C ALA A 156 8.56 7.21 -27.28
N LEU A 157 8.72 5.91 -27.56
CA LEU A 157 9.61 5.36 -28.56
C LEU A 157 8.76 4.58 -29.55
#